data_AF-A7VL43-F1
#
_entry.id   AF-A7VL43-F1
#
_cell.length_a   1.000
_cell.length_b   1.000
_cell.length_c   1.000
_cell.angle_alpha   90.00
_cell.angle_beta   90.00
_cell.angle_gamma   90.00
#
_symmetry.space_group_name_H-M   'P 1'
#
loop_
_entity.id
_entity.type
_entity.pdbx_description
1 polymer ?
#
loop_
_entity_poly.entity_id
_entity_poly.type
_entity_poly.pdbx_seq_one_letter_code
_entity_poly.pdbx_strand_id
1 'polypeptide(L)'
;MTGTAISVCLLFLLSVCSACYISNCPIGGKRSVMDAPQRKCMSCGPGDRGRCFGPGICCGESFGCLMGSPESARCAEENYLLTPCQAGGRPCGSEGGRCASSGLCCDAESCTMDQSCLSEEEGDERGSLFDGSDSGDVILKLLRLAGLTSPHQTH
;
A
#
# COMPACT_ATOMS: atom_id res chain seq x y z
N MET A 1 -48.83 -31.70 31.36
CA MET A 1 -48.45 -30.26 31.40
C MET A 1 -46.94 -30.02 31.20
N THR A 2 -46.10 -31.05 31.23
CA THR A 2 -44.63 -30.94 31.03
C THR A 2 -44.22 -30.91 29.56
N GLY A 3 -44.92 -31.63 28.68
CA GLY A 3 -44.60 -31.70 27.24
C GLY A 3 -44.79 -30.38 26.48
N THR A 4 -45.79 -29.58 26.87
CA THR A 4 -46.02 -28.26 26.26
C THR A 4 -44.93 -27.26 26.64
N ALA A 5 -44.46 -27.29 27.90
CA ALA A 5 -43.34 -26.46 28.35
C ALA A 5 -42.03 -26.83 27.65
N ILE A 6 -41.76 -28.13 27.44
CA ILE A 6 -40.58 -28.61 26.70
C ILE A 6 -40.63 -28.16 25.25
N SER A 7 -41.79 -28.28 24.59
CA SER A 7 -41.97 -27.85 23.19
C SER A 7 -41.74 -26.34 23.02
N VAL A 8 -42.29 -25.52 23.93
CA VAL A 8 -42.09 -24.06 23.93
C VAL A 8 -40.62 -23.69 24.14
N CYS A 9 -39.92 -24.35 25.06
CA CYS A 9 -38.48 -24.16 25.26
C CYS A 9 -37.65 -24.49 23.99
N LEU A 10 -37.94 -25.61 23.32
CA LEU A 10 -37.23 -26.01 22.10
C LEU A 10 -37.44 -25.01 20.96
N LEU A 11 -38.66 -24.51 20.77
CA LEU A 11 -38.96 -23.48 19.77
C LEU A 11 -38.23 -22.17 20.06
N PHE A 12 -38.13 -21.79 21.34
CA PHE A 12 -37.40 -20.60 21.75
C PHE A 12 -35.90 -20.71 21.48
N LEU A 13 -35.31 -21.87 21.78
CA LEU A 13 -33.89 -22.15 21.50
C LEU A 13 -33.59 -22.12 20.00
N LEU A 14 -34.43 -22.75 19.18
CA LEU A 14 -34.28 -22.73 17.72
C LEU A 14 -34.38 -21.31 17.15
N SER A 15 -35.31 -20.49 17.66
CA SER A 15 -35.45 -19.08 17.29
C SER A 15 -34.18 -18.28 17.63
N VAL A 16 -33.65 -18.42 18.85
CA VAL A 16 -32.43 -17.71 19.29
C VAL A 16 -31.20 -18.18 18.51
N CYS A 17 -31.07 -19.48 18.22
CA CYS A 17 -29.99 -20.03 17.41
C CYS A 17 -30.04 -19.51 15.96
N SER A 18 -31.23 -19.31 15.39
CA SER A 18 -31.39 -18.78 14.04
C SER A 18 -31.06 -17.28 13.96
N ALA A 19 -31.34 -16.51 15.00
CA ALA A 19 -31.03 -15.07 15.06
C ALA A 19 -29.52 -14.79 15.17
N CYS A 20 -28.74 -15.72 15.74
CA CYS A 20 -27.28 -15.64 15.80
C CYS A 20 -26.59 -16.29 14.58
N TYR A 21 -27.34 -16.92 13.69
CA TYR A 21 -26.79 -17.52 12.47
C TYR A 21 -26.67 -16.46 11.37
N ILE A 22 -25.58 -15.68 11.43
CA ILE A 22 -25.17 -14.79 10.34
C ILE A 22 -24.88 -15.66 9.12
N SER A 23 -25.84 -15.72 8.21
CA SER A 23 -25.74 -16.38 6.89
C SER A 23 -25.13 -15.46 5.83
N ASN A 24 -25.06 -14.15 6.11
CA ASN A 24 -24.34 -13.15 5.33
C ASN A 24 -22.98 -12.85 5.98
N CYS A 25 -22.09 -13.83 6.01
CA CYS A 25 -20.69 -13.52 6.27
C CYS A 25 -20.16 -12.71 5.07
N PRO A 26 -19.56 -11.52 5.29
CA PRO A 26 -18.86 -10.84 4.22
C PRO A 26 -17.81 -11.79 3.63
N ILE A 27 -17.69 -11.78 2.31
CA ILE A 27 -16.64 -12.54 1.61
C ILE A 27 -15.29 -12.08 2.18
N GLY A 28 -14.52 -13.03 2.73
CA GLY A 28 -13.25 -12.77 3.39
C GLY A 28 -13.31 -12.98 4.90
N GLY A 29 -13.17 -14.24 5.35
CA GLY A 29 -12.97 -14.53 6.78
C GLY A 29 -11.68 -13.90 7.30
N LYS A 30 -11.63 -13.56 8.59
CA LYS A 30 -10.55 -12.79 9.28
C LYS A 30 -9.09 -13.21 9.00
N ARG A 31 -8.86 -14.40 8.44
CA ARG A 31 -7.52 -14.97 8.21
C ARG A 31 -7.16 -15.15 6.74
N SER A 32 -8.08 -14.89 5.81
CA SER A 32 -7.88 -15.16 4.38
C SER A 32 -7.20 -14.03 3.60
N VAL A 33 -7.00 -12.87 4.23
CA VAL A 33 -6.58 -11.63 3.54
C VAL A 33 -5.11 -11.26 3.81
N MET A 34 -4.48 -11.82 4.84
CA MET A 34 -3.19 -11.29 5.34
C MET A 34 -1.96 -11.66 4.48
N ASP A 35 -2.06 -12.59 3.53
CA ASP A 35 -0.91 -13.12 2.77
C ASP A 35 -1.08 -13.04 1.24
N ALA A 36 -2.14 -12.39 0.75
CA ALA A 36 -2.32 -12.20 -0.67
C ALA A 36 -1.48 -10.99 -1.15
N PRO A 37 -0.74 -11.11 -2.27
CA PRO A 37 -0.12 -9.96 -2.91
C PRO A 37 -1.16 -8.86 -3.14
N GLN A 38 -0.95 -7.68 -2.56
CA GLN A 38 -1.88 -6.56 -2.73
C GLN A 38 -1.88 -6.12 -4.19
N ARG A 39 -3.04 -6.21 -4.85
CA ARG A 39 -3.17 -5.76 -6.24
C ARG A 39 -2.95 -4.24 -6.30
N LYS A 40 -2.54 -3.73 -7.46
CA LYS A 40 -2.58 -2.28 -7.68
C LYS A 40 -4.04 -1.82 -7.77
N CYS A 41 -4.33 -0.68 -7.17
CA CYS A 41 -5.66 -0.08 -7.32
C CYS A 41 -5.92 0.28 -8.80
N MET A 42 -7.18 0.39 -9.17
CA MET A 42 -7.63 0.64 -10.54
C MET A 42 -7.04 1.93 -11.12
N SER A 43 -6.93 1.95 -12.45
CA SER A 43 -6.52 3.15 -13.17
C SER A 43 -7.64 4.18 -13.21
N CYS A 44 -7.25 5.45 -13.22
CA CYS A 44 -8.16 6.59 -13.28
C CYS A 44 -7.47 7.78 -13.96
N GLY A 45 -8.21 8.88 -14.15
CA GLY A 45 -7.64 10.10 -14.70
C GLY A 45 -7.48 10.10 -16.22
N PRO A 46 -6.96 11.20 -16.79
CA PRO A 46 -6.76 11.36 -18.22
C PRO A 46 -5.87 10.25 -18.80
N GLY A 47 -6.45 9.44 -19.70
CA GLY A 47 -5.76 8.34 -20.37
C GLY A 47 -5.33 7.20 -19.46
N ASP A 48 -6.04 6.97 -18.35
CA ASP A 48 -5.76 5.89 -17.38
C ASP A 48 -4.34 5.95 -16.78
N ARG A 49 -3.75 7.15 -16.75
CA ARG A 49 -2.38 7.37 -16.28
C ARG A 49 -2.26 7.53 -14.76
N GLY A 50 -3.39 7.63 -14.05
CA GLY A 50 -3.44 7.72 -12.60
C GLY A 50 -3.81 6.41 -11.92
N ARG A 51 -3.82 6.46 -10.59
CA ARG A 51 -4.28 5.40 -9.69
C ARG A 51 -5.20 5.97 -8.62
N CYS A 52 -6.16 5.16 -8.20
CA CYS A 52 -7.06 5.51 -7.11
C CYS A 52 -6.36 5.39 -5.75
N PHE A 53 -6.41 6.45 -4.96
CA PHE A 53 -5.93 6.48 -3.57
C PHE A 53 -7.08 6.38 -2.56
N GLY A 54 -8.28 6.80 -2.96
CA GLY A 54 -9.51 6.74 -2.17
C GLY A 54 -10.75 6.96 -3.02
N PRO A 55 -11.97 6.83 -2.46
CA PRO A 55 -13.21 7.12 -3.18
C PRO A 55 -13.24 8.60 -3.58
N GLY A 56 -13.15 8.87 -4.89
CA GLY A 56 -13.08 10.24 -5.41
C GLY A 56 -11.69 10.88 -5.33
N ILE A 57 -10.62 10.11 -5.13
CA ILE A 57 -9.22 10.59 -5.17
C ILE A 57 -8.44 9.81 -6.23
N CYS A 58 -8.03 10.50 -7.29
CA CYS A 58 -7.22 9.96 -8.37
C CYS A 58 -5.93 10.74 -8.52
N CYS A 59 -4.77 10.07 -8.45
CA CYS A 59 -3.48 10.75 -8.59
C CYS A 59 -2.61 10.11 -9.68
N GLY A 60 -1.83 10.93 -10.38
CA GLY A 60 -0.84 10.50 -11.33
C GLY A 60 0.29 11.52 -11.48
N GLU A 61 1.51 11.03 -11.68
CA GLU A 61 2.74 11.84 -11.77
C GLU A 61 2.62 13.03 -12.74
N SER A 62 1.90 12.85 -13.86
CA SER A 62 1.78 13.86 -14.92
C SER A 62 0.75 14.96 -14.64
N PHE A 63 -0.19 14.76 -13.71
CA PHE A 63 -1.31 15.68 -13.48
C PHE A 63 -1.62 15.95 -12.00
N GLY A 64 -0.80 15.44 -11.08
CA GLY A 64 -1.03 15.59 -9.65
C GLY A 64 -2.22 14.76 -9.17
N CYS A 65 -3.02 15.33 -8.27
CA CYS A 65 -4.19 14.68 -7.68
C CYS A 65 -5.49 15.41 -8.02
N LEU A 66 -6.46 14.65 -8.52
CA LEU A 66 -7.82 15.07 -8.82
C LEU A 66 -8.75 14.53 -7.72
N MET A 67 -9.45 15.44 -7.03
CA MET A 67 -10.36 15.10 -5.94
C MET A 67 -11.79 15.56 -6.27
N GLY A 68 -12.78 14.67 -6.12
CA GLY A 68 -14.20 14.99 -6.35
C GLY A 68 -14.54 15.33 -7.81
N SER A 69 -13.70 14.90 -8.74
CA SER A 69 -13.82 15.13 -10.19
C SER A 69 -14.51 13.94 -10.89
N PRO A 70 -15.10 14.11 -12.08
CA PRO A 70 -15.65 12.99 -12.84
C PRO A 70 -14.59 11.93 -13.17
N GLU A 71 -13.33 12.34 -13.35
CA GLU A 71 -12.20 11.44 -13.58
C GLU A 71 -11.85 10.56 -12.37
N SER A 72 -12.22 11.02 -11.16
CA SER A 72 -12.03 10.30 -9.90
C SER A 72 -13.25 9.48 -9.48
N ALA A 73 -14.41 9.67 -10.12
CA ALA A 73 -15.66 8.99 -9.76
C ALA A 73 -15.56 7.46 -9.86
N ARG A 74 -14.77 6.96 -10.82
CA ARG A 74 -14.50 5.52 -10.98
C ARG A 74 -13.85 4.92 -9.73
N CYS A 75 -13.07 5.68 -8.97
CA CYS A 75 -12.40 5.17 -7.77
C CYS A 75 -13.36 4.71 -6.66
N ALA A 76 -14.63 5.14 -6.68
CA ALA A 76 -15.64 4.59 -5.77
C ALA A 76 -15.93 3.10 -6.05
N GLU A 77 -15.63 2.60 -7.25
CA GLU A 77 -15.82 1.20 -7.62
C GLU A 77 -14.88 0.26 -6.83
N GLU A 78 -13.73 0.76 -6.35
CA GLU A 78 -12.83 0.01 -5.47
C GLU A 78 -13.53 -0.50 -4.20
N ASN A 79 -14.53 0.23 -3.68
CA ASN A 79 -15.27 -0.16 -2.48
C ASN A 79 -16.11 -1.44 -2.65
N TYR A 80 -16.40 -1.82 -3.90
CA TYR A 80 -17.15 -3.05 -4.19
C TYR A 80 -16.22 -4.25 -4.46
N LEU A 81 -14.90 -4.02 -4.54
CA LEU A 81 -13.93 -5.09 -4.77
C LEU A 81 -13.49 -5.70 -3.44
N LEU A 82 -13.64 -7.02 -3.35
CA LEU A 82 -13.39 -7.78 -2.12
C LEU A 82 -11.90 -8.07 -1.89
N THR A 83 -11.07 -7.80 -2.88
CA THR A 83 -9.61 -7.94 -2.80
C THR A 83 -8.98 -6.59 -2.47
N PRO A 84 -8.15 -6.48 -1.41
CA PRO A 84 -7.52 -5.22 -1.06
C PRO A 84 -6.54 -4.79 -2.14
N CYS A 85 -6.45 -3.48 -2.38
CA CYS A 85 -5.51 -2.89 -3.31
C CYS A 85 -4.59 -1.89 -2.63
N GLN A 86 -3.51 -1.53 -3.32
CA GLN A 86 -2.60 -0.45 -2.94
C GLN A 86 -2.32 0.44 -4.15
N ALA A 87 -2.42 1.75 -3.97
CA ALA A 87 -2.27 2.73 -5.05
C ALA A 87 -0.84 2.78 -5.63
N GLY A 88 0.15 2.33 -4.87
CA GLY A 88 1.58 2.42 -5.19
C GLY A 88 2.26 3.52 -4.39
N GLY A 89 3.47 3.91 -4.79
CA GLY A 89 4.24 4.95 -4.10
C GLY A 89 4.91 4.47 -2.80
N ARG A 90 5.90 5.23 -2.35
CA ARG A 90 6.57 5.05 -1.06
C ARG A 90 5.66 5.52 0.08
N PRO A 91 5.70 4.88 1.27
CA PRO A 91 4.90 5.33 2.41
C PRO A 91 5.34 6.72 2.88
N CYS A 92 4.39 7.52 3.36
CA CYS A 92 4.58 8.87 3.89
C CYS A 92 3.54 9.17 4.97
N GLY A 93 3.78 10.21 5.77
CA GLY A 93 2.93 10.56 6.92
C GLY A 93 2.83 9.47 8.01
N SER A 94 1.93 9.70 8.97
CA SER A 94 1.64 8.76 10.09
C SER A 94 0.46 7.82 9.81
N GLU A 95 -0.47 8.24 8.97
CA GLU A 95 -1.79 7.58 8.76
C GLU A 95 -1.77 6.50 7.67
N GLY A 96 -0.60 5.94 7.34
CA GLY A 96 -0.48 4.96 6.25
C GLY A 96 -0.64 5.56 4.86
N GLY A 97 -0.41 6.87 4.72
CA GLY A 97 -0.40 7.57 3.45
C GLY A 97 0.72 7.09 2.52
N ARG A 98 0.59 7.40 1.23
CA ARG A 98 1.57 7.07 0.20
C ARG A 98 1.78 8.22 -0.76
N CYS A 99 3.01 8.37 -1.25
CA CYS A 99 3.35 9.42 -2.19
C CYS A 99 2.61 9.20 -3.50
N ALA A 100 1.75 10.15 -3.85
CA ALA A 100 0.82 10.02 -4.96
C ALA A 100 1.27 10.81 -6.20
N SER A 101 2.07 11.84 -5.97
CA SER A 101 2.75 12.69 -6.96
C SER A 101 3.90 13.41 -6.25
N SER A 102 4.80 14.04 -7.01
CA SER A 102 5.89 14.85 -6.44
C SER A 102 5.40 15.86 -5.40
N GLY A 103 5.85 15.68 -4.15
CA GLY A 103 5.52 16.53 -3.00
C GLY A 103 4.14 16.31 -2.36
N LEU A 104 3.37 15.29 -2.79
CA LEU A 104 2.02 15.01 -2.28
C LEU A 104 1.93 13.61 -1.64
N CYS A 105 1.57 13.58 -0.36
CA CYS A 105 1.23 12.38 0.38
C CYS A 105 -0.30 12.23 0.47
N CYS A 106 -0.83 11.10 0.03
CA CYS A 106 -2.28 10.85 0.07
C CYS A 106 -2.61 9.57 0.81
N ASP A 107 -3.69 9.63 1.58
CA ASP A 107 -4.40 8.48 2.13
C ASP A 107 -5.75 8.31 1.42
N ALA A 108 -6.65 7.49 1.98
CA ALA A 108 -7.95 7.21 1.39
C ALA A 108 -8.94 8.38 1.49
N GLU A 109 -8.67 9.37 2.33
CA GLU A 109 -9.58 10.47 2.64
C GLU A 109 -9.06 11.83 2.16
N SER A 110 -7.73 12.02 2.16
CA SER A 110 -7.13 13.31 1.86
C SER A 110 -5.72 13.22 1.26
N CYS A 111 -5.27 14.35 0.73
CA CYS A 111 -3.91 14.57 0.28
C CYS A 111 -3.32 15.79 0.97
N THR A 112 -2.08 15.67 1.44
CA THR A 112 -1.32 16.75 2.08
C THR A 112 0.04 16.89 1.41
N MET A 113 0.62 18.08 1.48
CA MET A 113 1.98 18.28 0.99
C MET A 113 2.98 17.63 1.96
N ASP A 114 3.90 16.85 1.42
CA ASP A 114 4.93 16.16 2.18
C ASP A 114 6.25 16.21 1.40
N GLN A 115 7.28 16.80 2.01
CA GLN A 115 8.61 16.92 1.42
C GLN A 115 9.27 15.55 1.19
N SER A 116 8.88 14.53 1.97
CA SER A 116 9.33 13.16 1.74
C SER A 116 8.79 12.58 0.44
N CYS A 117 7.80 13.19 -0.20
CA CYS A 117 7.29 12.78 -1.51
C CYS A 117 7.89 13.56 -2.67
N LEU A 118 8.78 14.53 -2.41
CA LEU A 118 9.54 15.15 -3.48
C LEU A 118 10.51 14.11 -4.02
N SER A 119 10.42 13.86 -5.33
CA SER A 119 11.47 13.19 -6.07
C SER A 119 12.71 14.07 -5.95
N GLU A 120 13.68 13.64 -5.14
CA GLU A 120 15.06 14.07 -5.35
C GLU A 120 15.38 13.63 -6.77
N GLU A 121 15.48 14.59 -7.69
CA GLU A 121 15.95 14.31 -9.04
C GLU A 121 17.34 13.68 -8.88
N GLU A 122 17.41 12.36 -8.92
CA GLU A 122 18.67 11.63 -9.05
C GLU A 122 19.27 12.05 -10.39
N GLY A 123 20.11 13.08 -10.35
CA GLY A 123 21.28 13.11 -11.19
C GLY A 123 22.18 11.94 -10.83
N ASP A 124 21.82 10.72 -11.24
CA ASP A 124 22.79 9.67 -11.48
C ASP A 124 22.34 8.80 -12.66
N GLU A 125 22.41 9.39 -13.85
CA GLU A 125 22.79 8.64 -15.04
C GLU A 125 24.24 8.18 -14.94
N ARG A 126 24.51 7.24 -14.03
CA ARG A 126 25.63 6.32 -14.15
C ARG A 126 25.10 4.90 -14.15
N GLY A 127 24.79 4.50 -15.38
CA GLY A 127 25.18 3.22 -15.94
C GLY A 127 25.51 2.08 -14.98
N SER A 128 24.90 0.96 -15.36
CA SER A 128 25.47 -0.39 -15.37
C SER A 128 25.29 -1.28 -14.14
N LEU A 129 24.64 -2.41 -14.43
CA LEU A 129 24.86 -3.76 -13.90
C LEU A 129 24.31 -3.99 -12.48
N PHE A 130 23.21 -4.73 -12.32
CA PHE A 130 23.23 -6.20 -12.31
C PHE A 130 24.61 -6.75 -11.93
N ASP A 131 24.87 -6.98 -10.64
CA ASP A 131 25.23 -8.34 -10.21
C ASP A 131 25.13 -8.50 -8.69
N GLY A 132 24.91 -9.73 -8.26
CA GLY A 132 24.71 -10.13 -6.88
C GLY A 132 25.88 -9.85 -5.95
N SER A 133 25.54 -9.86 -4.66
CA SER A 133 26.43 -9.76 -3.52
C SER A 133 27.51 -10.87 -3.56
N ASP A 134 28.70 -10.54 -4.08
CA ASP A 134 29.91 -11.35 -3.97
C ASP A 134 30.84 -10.69 -2.94
N SER A 135 31.23 -11.45 -1.92
CA SER A 135 31.86 -11.03 -0.66
C SER A 135 33.26 -10.38 -0.80
N GLY A 136 33.74 -10.09 -2.02
CA GLY A 136 35.05 -9.52 -2.32
C GLY A 136 35.13 -7.99 -2.33
N ASP A 137 33.98 -7.30 -2.40
CA ASP A 137 33.89 -5.84 -2.49
C ASP A 137 34.19 -5.14 -1.15
N VAL A 138 33.86 -5.79 -0.03
CA VAL A 138 34.15 -5.29 1.32
C VAL A 138 35.66 -5.30 1.61
N ILE A 139 36.38 -6.33 1.14
CA ILE A 139 37.82 -6.50 1.37
C ILE A 139 38.61 -5.41 0.64
N LEU A 140 38.22 -5.05 -0.59
CA LEU A 140 38.90 -4.02 -1.36
C LEU A 140 38.69 -2.61 -0.78
N LYS A 141 37.50 -2.35 -0.21
CA LYS A 141 37.21 -1.11 0.52
C LYS A 141 38.02 -1.00 1.81
N LEU A 142 38.21 -2.11 2.54
CA LEU A 142 39.05 -2.15 3.74
C LEU A 142 40.55 -1.96 3.43
N LEU A 143 41.05 -2.54 2.34
CA LEU A 143 42.44 -2.36 1.89
C LEU A 143 42.76 -0.91 1.49
N ARG A 144 41.78 -0.19 0.94
CA ARG A 144 41.93 1.26 0.68
C ARG A 144 41.88 2.12 1.94
N LEU A 145 41.14 1.71 2.96
CA LEU A 145 41.06 2.42 4.24
C LEU A 145 42.31 2.19 5.11
N ALA A 146 42.96 1.04 4.99
CA ALA A 146 44.19 0.70 5.72
C ALA A 146 45.47 1.34 5.13
N GLY A 147 45.38 2.06 4.01
CA GLY A 147 46.51 2.48 3.20
C GLY A 147 46.94 3.94 3.32
N LEU A 148 47.17 4.47 4.53
CA LEU A 148 48.01 5.66 4.80
C LEU A 148 48.65 5.43 6.19
N THR A 149 49.97 5.25 6.34
CA THR A 149 50.97 6.32 6.40
C THR A 149 52.44 5.86 6.14
N SER A 150 53.13 6.58 5.23
CA SER A 150 54.55 7.02 5.09
C SER A 150 55.66 6.50 6.04
N PRO A 151 56.98 6.39 5.66
CA PRO A 151 57.84 7.58 5.42
C PRO A 151 59.11 7.47 4.50
N HIS A 152 59.50 8.62 3.92
CA HIS A 152 60.87 9.22 3.71
C HIS A 152 62.04 8.61 2.87
N GLN A 153 62.62 9.50 2.03
CA GLN A 153 64.01 9.69 1.51
C GLN A 153 64.67 8.69 0.53
N THR A 154 65.26 9.14 -0.60
CA THR A 154 66.61 9.73 -0.65
C THR A 154 66.91 10.47 -1.99
N HIS A 155 67.57 11.63 -1.88
CA HIS A 155 68.74 12.02 -2.69
C HIS A 155 69.84 12.38 -1.69
#